data_AF-A0A660Y0K4-F1
#
_entry.id   AF-A0A660Y0K4-F1
#
_cell.length_a   1.000
_cell.length_b   1.000
_cell.length_c   1.000
_cell.angle_alpha   90.00
_cell.angle_beta   90.00
_cell.angle_gamma   90.00
#
_symmetry.space_group_name_H-M   'P 1'
#
loop_
_entity.id
_entity.type
_entity.pdbx_description
1 polymer ?
#
loop_
_entity_poly.entity_id
_entity_poly.type
_entity_poly.pdbx_seq_one_letter_code
_entity_poly.pdbx_strand_id
1 'polypeptide(L)'
;MKRMAILYGFLIGFVFLTGCTNKHYKNHYDLGKWYSDKGLVNEAILEFKAATRSDPNQYEAHLQLAIAYTKKGWYEYAIKEAETAFDLHPSDETYKLIQVIRDKRSLLPFEESINAEK
;
A
#
# COMPACT_ATOMS: atom_id res chain seq x y z
N MET A 1 4.10 42.58 -35.23
CA MET A 1 3.09 42.78 -34.16
C MET A 1 2.52 41.44 -33.67
N LYS A 2 3.39 40.49 -33.29
CA LYS A 2 3.04 39.15 -32.79
C LYS A 2 3.50 39.01 -31.34
N ARG A 3 2.96 39.81 -30.41
CA ARG A 3 3.34 39.73 -28.98
C ARG A 3 2.20 39.98 -27.98
N MET A 4 0.95 40.14 -28.44
CA MET A 4 -0.20 40.43 -27.57
C MET A 4 -1.23 39.30 -27.46
N ALA A 5 -0.88 38.08 -27.89
CA ALA A 5 -1.75 36.89 -27.77
C ALA A 5 -1.28 35.87 -26.72
N ILE A 6 -0.14 36.09 -26.07
CA ILE A 6 0.43 35.11 -25.12
C ILE A 6 -0.10 35.29 -23.69
N LEU A 7 -0.74 36.42 -23.38
CA LEU A 7 -1.24 36.68 -22.02
C LEU A 7 -2.62 36.05 -21.72
N TYR A 8 -3.34 35.54 -22.73
CA TYR A 8 -4.59 34.79 -22.53
C TYR A 8 -4.39 33.26 -22.48
N GLY A 9 -3.16 32.77 -22.66
CA GLY A 9 -2.83 31.33 -22.57
C GLY A 9 -2.34 30.87 -21.20
N PHE A 10 -2.09 31.80 -20.28
CA PHE A 10 -1.49 31.49 -18.96
C PHE A 10 -2.49 31.53 -17.78
N LEU A 11 -3.76 31.85 -18.03
CA LEU A 11 -4.81 31.89 -17.00
C LEU A 11 -5.83 30.72 -17.08
N ILE A 12 -5.61 29.74 -17.97
CA ILE A 12 -6.44 28.53 -18.10
C ILE A 12 -5.58 27.26 -17.99
N GLY A 13 -4.57 27.27 -17.12
CA GLY A 13 -3.69 26.12 -16.91
C GLY A 13 -3.36 25.81 -15.45
N PHE A 14 -3.90 26.58 -14.49
CA PHE A 14 -3.57 26.44 -13.07
C PHE A 14 -4.77 26.63 -12.15
N VAL A 15 -5.97 26.32 -12.64
CA VAL A 15 -7.19 26.36 -11.83
C VAL A 15 -7.91 25.03 -12.02
N PHE A 16 -7.93 24.25 -10.92
CA PHE A 16 -8.64 22.98 -10.68
C PHE A 16 -8.01 21.67 -11.20
N LEU A 17 -6.89 21.25 -10.59
CA LEU A 17 -6.72 19.81 -10.25
C LEU A 17 -6.82 19.55 -8.74
N THR A 18 -7.35 20.50 -7.97
CA THR A 18 -7.92 20.20 -6.64
C THR A 18 -9.35 19.67 -6.82
N GLY A 19 -9.51 18.68 -7.70
CA GLY A 19 -10.70 17.87 -7.78
C GLY A 19 -10.73 16.95 -6.57
N CYS A 20 -11.51 17.32 -5.56
CA CYS A 20 -11.79 16.57 -4.33
C CYS A 20 -11.86 15.06 -4.54
N THR A 21 -10.95 14.28 -3.95
CA THR A 21 -11.19 12.85 -3.71
C THR A 21 -10.47 12.24 -2.49
N ASN A 22 -10.36 12.95 -1.37
CA ASN A 22 -9.84 12.35 -0.11
C ASN A 22 -10.78 11.26 0.51
N LYS A 23 -11.74 10.74 -0.27
CA LYS A 23 -12.67 9.68 0.10
C LYS A 23 -12.42 8.36 -0.67
N HIS A 24 -11.59 8.37 -1.71
CA HIS A 24 -11.37 7.17 -2.52
C HIS A 24 -10.49 6.15 -1.80
N TYR A 25 -9.40 6.55 -1.15
CA TYR A 25 -8.56 5.62 -0.40
C TYR A 25 -9.35 4.94 0.72
N LYS A 26 -10.17 5.71 1.46
CA LYS A 26 -10.91 5.22 2.62
C LYS A 26 -11.90 4.12 2.26
N ASN A 27 -12.63 4.27 1.15
CA ASN A 27 -13.56 3.24 0.69
C ASN A 27 -12.83 1.93 0.35
N HIS A 28 -11.72 2.03 -0.37
CA HIS A 28 -10.88 0.87 -0.69
C HIS A 28 -10.25 0.27 0.57
N TYR A 29 -9.80 1.09 1.51
CA TYR A 29 -9.26 0.64 2.79
C TYR A 29 -10.30 -0.12 3.63
N ASP A 30 -11.50 0.44 3.79
CA ASP A 30 -12.58 -0.19 4.55
C ASP A 30 -13.03 -1.51 3.91
N LEU A 31 -13.11 -1.55 2.57
CA LEU A 31 -13.43 -2.77 1.83
C LEU A 31 -12.30 -3.82 1.94
N GLY A 32 -11.04 -3.41 1.88
CA GLY A 32 -9.88 -4.28 2.10
C GLY A 32 -9.84 -4.88 3.50
N LYS A 33 -10.23 -4.11 4.52
CA LYS A 33 -10.42 -4.64 5.89
C LYS A 33 -11.53 -5.67 5.94
N TRP A 34 -12.67 -5.38 5.31
CA TRP A 34 -13.78 -6.33 5.24
C TRP A 34 -13.35 -7.66 4.59
N TYR A 35 -12.65 -7.61 3.46
CA TYR A 35 -12.12 -8.82 2.82
C TYR A 35 -11.11 -9.56 3.71
N SER A 36 -10.24 -8.81 4.41
CA SER A 36 -9.27 -9.38 5.36
C SER A 36 -9.95 -10.13 6.51
N ASP A 37 -11.03 -9.58 7.05
CA ASP A 37 -11.83 -10.19 8.11
C ASP A 37 -12.56 -11.46 7.63
N LYS A 38 -12.85 -11.56 6.33
CA LYS A 38 -13.39 -12.76 5.68
C LYS A 38 -12.32 -13.78 5.27
N GLY A 39 -11.04 -13.48 5.48
CA GLY A 39 -9.94 -14.33 5.02
C GLY A 39 -9.73 -14.32 3.50
N LEU A 40 -10.38 -13.40 2.79
CA LEU A 40 -10.28 -13.21 1.34
C LEU A 40 -9.02 -12.37 1.04
N VAL A 41 -7.86 -13.01 1.19
CA VAL A 41 -6.56 -12.32 1.18
C VAL A 41 -6.25 -11.67 -0.17
N ASN A 42 -6.63 -12.28 -1.29
CA ASN A 42 -6.33 -11.72 -2.62
C ASN A 42 -7.12 -10.43 -2.88
N GLU A 43 -8.40 -10.45 -2.52
CA GLU A 43 -9.33 -9.34 -2.63
C GLU A 43 -8.89 -8.19 -1.72
N ALA A 44 -8.50 -8.51 -0.48
CA ALA A 44 -7.92 -7.53 0.44
C ALA A 44 -6.68 -6.85 -0.15
N ILE A 45 -5.76 -7.61 -0.76
CA ILE A 45 -4.58 -7.05 -1.44
C ILE A 45 -4.99 -6.08 -2.56
N LEU A 46 -5.97 -6.44 -3.39
CA LEU A 46 -6.43 -5.57 -4.49
C LEU A 46 -6.94 -4.23 -3.97
N GLU A 47 -7.76 -4.27 -2.92
CA GLU A 47 -8.34 -3.08 -2.32
C GLU A 47 -7.30 -2.23 -1.59
N PHE A 48 -6.42 -2.83 -0.78
CA PHE A 48 -5.35 -2.06 -0.15
C PHE A 48 -4.38 -1.44 -1.16
N LYS A 49 -4.08 -2.12 -2.28
CA LYS A 49 -3.32 -1.52 -3.40
C LYS A 49 -4.06 -0.37 -4.08
N ALA A 50 -5.38 -0.39 -4.12
CA ALA A 50 -6.16 0.73 -4.62
C ALA A 50 -6.11 1.91 -3.63
N ALA A 51 -6.16 1.61 -2.32
CA ALA A 51 -6.01 2.61 -1.27
C ALA A 51 -4.63 3.30 -1.32
N THR A 52 -3.53 2.54 -1.40
CA THR A 52 -2.16 3.13 -1.48
C THR A 52 -1.92 3.91 -2.77
N ARG A 53 -2.58 3.56 -3.87
CA ARG A 53 -2.53 4.35 -5.11
C ARG A 53 -3.35 5.64 -5.03
N SER A 54 -4.46 5.61 -4.28
CA SER A 54 -5.31 6.78 -4.08
C SER A 54 -4.70 7.78 -3.10
N ASP A 55 -4.06 7.30 -2.03
CA ASP A 55 -3.28 8.11 -1.11
C ASP A 55 -1.97 7.37 -0.72
N PRO A 56 -0.85 7.70 -1.39
CA PRO A 56 0.45 7.09 -1.11
C PRO A 56 1.05 7.47 0.25
N ASN A 57 0.47 8.46 0.96
CA ASN A 57 0.99 8.89 2.26
C ASN A 57 0.19 8.32 3.43
N GLN A 58 -0.84 7.50 3.17
CA GLN A 58 -1.63 6.85 4.21
C GLN A 58 -0.91 5.61 4.73
N TYR A 59 -0.17 5.75 5.84
CA TYR A 59 0.66 4.66 6.38
C TYR A 59 -0.16 3.41 6.75
N GLU A 60 -1.41 3.55 7.21
CA GLU A 60 -2.28 2.42 7.58
C GLU A 60 -2.64 1.56 6.36
N ALA A 61 -2.77 2.16 5.17
CA ALA A 61 -3.02 1.41 3.94
C ALA A 61 -1.81 0.55 3.55
N HIS A 62 -0.61 1.12 3.66
CA HIS A 62 0.66 0.39 3.46
C HIS A 62 0.85 -0.72 4.52
N LEU A 63 0.55 -0.43 5.79
CA LEU A 63 0.61 -1.40 6.89
C LEU A 63 -0.32 -2.60 6.62
N GLN A 64 -1.59 -2.34 6.27
CA GLN A 64 -2.56 -3.40 6.00
C GLN A 64 -2.20 -4.20 4.73
N LEU A 65 -1.67 -3.54 3.70
CA LEU A 65 -1.16 -4.21 2.50
C LEU A 65 0.02 -5.14 2.83
N ALA A 66 0.96 -4.69 3.66
CA ALA A 66 2.08 -5.52 4.14
C ALA A 66 1.59 -6.76 4.89
N ILE A 67 0.61 -6.60 5.79
CA ILE A 67 -0.01 -7.71 6.52
C ILE A 67 -0.68 -8.69 5.54
N ALA A 68 -1.42 -8.18 4.55
CA ALA A 68 -2.11 -9.01 3.56
C ALA A 68 -1.11 -9.81 2.69
N TYR A 69 -0.03 -9.17 2.22
CA TYR A 69 1.06 -9.87 1.53
C TYR A 69 1.76 -10.92 2.41
N THR A 70 1.95 -10.62 3.69
CA THR A 70 2.52 -11.58 4.66
C THR A 70 1.64 -12.82 4.79
N LYS A 71 0.31 -12.65 4.91
CA LYS A 71 -0.65 -13.77 4.93
C LYS A 71 -0.63 -14.59 3.64
N LYS A 72 -0.31 -13.95 2.51
CA LYS A 72 -0.17 -14.61 1.21
C LYS A 72 1.16 -15.36 1.03
N GLY A 73 2.15 -15.10 1.88
CA GLY A 73 3.52 -15.61 1.74
C GLY A 73 4.40 -14.79 0.79
N TRP A 74 3.94 -13.62 0.36
CA TRP A 74 4.65 -12.74 -0.57
C TRP A 74 5.55 -11.77 0.19
N TYR A 75 6.57 -12.30 0.86
CA TYR A 75 7.32 -11.55 1.86
C TYR A 75 8.15 -10.40 1.31
N GLU A 76 8.66 -10.48 0.08
CA GLU A 76 9.40 -9.38 -0.57
C GLU A 76 8.51 -8.15 -0.73
N TYR A 77 7.27 -8.35 -1.19
CA TYR A 77 6.29 -7.28 -1.32
C TYR A 77 5.84 -6.78 0.06
N ALA A 78 5.67 -7.68 1.03
CA ALA A 78 5.30 -7.30 2.38
C ALA A 78 6.37 -6.42 3.06
N ILE A 79 7.66 -6.74 2.93
CA ILE A 79 8.76 -5.93 3.49
C ILE A 79 8.73 -4.52 2.92
N LYS A 80 8.60 -4.39 1.59
CA LYS A 80 8.60 -3.08 0.93
C LYS A 80 7.47 -2.17 1.43
N GLU A 81 6.26 -2.71 1.56
CA GLU A 81 5.11 -1.95 2.06
C GLU A 81 5.24 -1.63 3.55
N ALA A 82 5.82 -2.55 4.36
CA ALA A 82 6.07 -2.31 5.77
C ALA A 82 7.16 -1.23 6.00
N GLU A 83 8.21 -1.22 5.18
CA GLU A 83 9.24 -0.18 5.16
C GLU A 83 8.64 1.17 4.77
N THR A 84 7.78 1.20 3.74
CA THR A 84 7.04 2.42 3.37
C THR A 84 6.17 2.94 4.52
N ALA A 85 5.42 2.04 5.20
CA ALA A 85 4.62 2.41 6.36
C ALA A 85 5.49 2.94 7.53
N PHE A 86 6.67 2.37 7.73
CA PHE A 86 7.63 2.84 8.74
C PHE A 86 8.20 4.22 8.38
N ASP A 87 8.55 4.46 7.12
CA ASP A 87 9.08 5.74 6.66
C ASP A 87 8.05 6.88 6.79
N LEU A 88 6.77 6.57 6.55
CA LEU A 88 5.65 7.51 6.72
C LEU A 88 5.31 7.75 8.19
N HIS A 89 5.29 6.69 9.00
CA HIS A 89 4.98 6.74 10.42
C HIS A 89 5.83 5.75 11.23
N PRO A 90 7.01 6.19 11.71
CA PRO A 90 7.88 5.36 12.51
C PRO A 90 7.21 5.01 13.84
N SER A 91 7.08 3.71 14.13
CA SER A 91 6.49 3.21 15.37
C SER A 91 7.05 1.84 15.72
N ASP A 92 6.90 1.44 16.98
CA ASP A 92 7.24 0.09 17.42
C ASP A 92 6.47 -0.98 16.64
N GLU A 93 5.22 -0.70 16.25
CA GLU A 93 4.38 -1.61 15.48
C GLU A 93 4.95 -1.84 14.07
N THR A 94 5.20 -0.77 13.34
CA THR A 94 5.76 -0.84 11.98
C THR A 94 7.16 -1.47 11.98
N TYR A 95 7.99 -1.14 12.98
CA TYR A 95 9.30 -1.76 13.14
C TYR A 95 9.21 -3.28 13.41
N LYS A 96 8.36 -3.69 14.37
CA LYS A 96 8.15 -5.12 14.69
C LYS A 96 7.59 -5.89 13.51
N LEU A 97 6.68 -5.30 12.74
CA LEU A 97 6.15 -5.93 11.54
C LEU A 97 7.26 -6.26 10.54
N ILE A 98 8.19 -5.33 10.29
CA ILE A 98 9.33 -5.57 9.39
C ILE A 98 10.17 -6.76 9.87
N GLN A 99 10.46 -6.86 11.17
CA GLN A 99 11.22 -7.98 11.73
C GLN A 99 10.47 -9.31 11.55
N VAL A 100 9.19 -9.36 11.90
CA VAL A 100 8.34 -10.55 11.74
C VAL A 100 8.32 -11.05 10.29
N ILE A 101 8.23 -10.14 9.32
CA ILE A 101 8.22 -10.52 7.90
C ILE A 101 9.59 -11.06 7.48
N ARG A 102 10.69 -10.43 7.91
CA ARG A 102 12.05 -10.88 7.60
C ARG A 102 12.33 -12.27 8.19
N ASP A 103 11.87 -12.52 9.41
CA ASP A 103 11.98 -13.81 10.07
C ASP A 103 11.16 -14.89 9.35
N LYS A 104 9.91 -14.60 8.99
CA LYS A 104 9.10 -15.52 8.19
C LYS A 104 9.74 -15.84 6.83
N ARG A 105 10.32 -14.84 6.18
CA ARG A 105 11.04 -15.04 4.92
C ARG A 105 12.27 -15.91 5.09
N SER A 106 13.03 -15.76 6.17
CA SER A 106 14.24 -16.58 6.40
C SER A 106 13.91 -18.04 6.70
N LEU A 107 12.70 -18.32 7.21
CA LEU A 107 12.19 -19.66 7.46
C LEU A 107 11.64 -20.38 6.21
N LEU A 108 11.34 -19.65 5.12
CA LEU A 108 10.79 -20.23 3.89
C LEU A 108 11.57 -21.45 3.36
N PRO A 109 12.92 -21.39 3.21
CA PRO A 109 13.67 -22.52 2.67
C PRO A 109 13.53 -23.79 3.53
N PHE A 110 13.33 -23.61 4.84
CA PHE A 110 13.15 -24.71 5.79
C PHE A 110 11.75 -25.31 5.71
N GLU A 111 10.71 -24.48 5.60
CA GLU A 111 9.33 -24.96 5.40
C GLU A 111 9.17 -25.74 4.09
N GLU A 112 9.82 -25.28 3.01
CA GLU A 112 9.85 -25.99 1.74
C GLU A 112 10.56 -27.35 1.86
N SER A 113 11.69 -27.42 2.59
CA SER A 113 12.37 -28.71 2.82
C SER A 113 11.51 -29.71 3.59
N ILE A 114 10.76 -29.26 4.61
CA ILE A 114 9.88 -30.14 5.40
C ILE A 114 8.71 -30.65 4.55
N ASN A 115 8.15 -29.80 3.70
CA ASN A 115 6.98 -30.17 2.89
C ASN A 115 7.36 -31.04 1.69
N ALA A 116 8.59 -30.98 1.19
CA ALA A 116 9.08 -31.84 0.11
C ALA A 116 9.31 -33.29 0.54
N GLU A 117 9.46 -33.55 1.84
CA GLU A 117 9.67 -34.89 2.41
C GLU A 117 8.38 -35.62 2.79
N LYS A 118 7.22 -34.96 2.68
CA LYS A 118 5.89 -35.52 2.97
C LYS A 118 5.14 -35.89 1.68
#